data_AF-A0A955JNC4-F1
#
_entry.id   AF-A0A955JNC4-F1
#
_cell.length_a   1.000
_cell.length_b   1.000
_cell.length_c   1.000
_cell.angle_alpha   90.00
_cell.angle_beta   90.00
_cell.angle_gamma   90.00
#
_symmetry.space_group_name_H-M   'P 1'
#
loop_
_entity.id
_entity.type
_entity.pdbx_description
1 polymer ?
#
loop_
_entity_poly.entity_id
_entity_poly.type
_entity_poly.pdbx_seq_one_letter_code
_entity_poly.pdbx_strand_id
1 'polypeptide(L)'
;STINHITEGNRRHIDVLYIKVASDNGTWRRYAHSYIGFGVTPEIGRELTQAQLNKANEVIISLKSFLKSKPFTIIEQVKTNEYQSIVISNIAKMSKVLGLAKDSTVNDGLFEIFALPPGKAFMLGVIVKSATVGLRYTKQTDKYVFKTVNKQPVQLDGEVFDIPANALVTVGIEQRNLACIV
;
A
#
# COMPACT_ATOMS: atom_id res chain seq x y z
N SER A 1 16.92 25.10 -1.16
CA SER A 1 16.04 24.68 -2.29
C SER A 1 16.31 23.22 -2.58
N THR A 2 15.41 22.47 -3.23
CA THR A 2 15.68 21.06 -3.64
C THR A 2 16.99 20.92 -4.40
N ILE A 3 17.34 21.92 -5.22
CA ILE A 3 18.60 21.98 -5.96
C ILE A 3 19.80 21.97 -5.00
N ASN A 4 19.77 22.75 -3.91
CA ASN A 4 20.86 22.79 -2.93
C ASN A 4 21.09 21.43 -2.26
N HIS A 5 20.03 20.73 -1.86
CA HIS A 5 20.14 19.39 -1.26
C HIS A 5 20.77 18.38 -2.21
N ILE A 6 20.47 18.51 -3.52
CA ILE A 6 21.08 17.69 -4.56
C ILE A 6 22.56 18.03 -4.73
N THR A 7 22.90 19.32 -4.81
CA THR A 7 24.29 19.76 -4.99
C THR A 7 25.18 19.47 -3.77
N GLU A 8 24.62 19.57 -2.57
CA GLU A 8 25.32 19.29 -1.30
C GLU A 8 25.43 17.79 -1.03
N GLY A 9 24.62 16.96 -1.69
CA GLY A 9 24.67 15.50 -1.55
C GLY A 9 24.21 15.00 -0.18
N ASN A 10 23.35 15.76 0.51
CA ASN A 10 22.80 15.37 1.81
C ASN A 10 21.87 14.17 1.64
N ARG A 11 22.37 12.97 1.98
CA ARG A 11 21.66 11.70 1.79
C ARG A 11 21.12 11.17 3.12
N ARG A 12 19.87 10.68 3.08
CA ARG A 12 19.28 9.84 4.11
C ARG A 12 18.94 8.48 3.51
N HIS A 13 19.25 7.42 4.24
CA HIS A 13 18.80 6.08 3.85
C HIS A 13 17.43 5.79 4.42
N ILE A 14 16.56 5.26 3.57
CA ILE A 14 15.22 4.80 3.92
C ILE A 14 15.10 3.30 3.65
N ASP A 15 14.14 2.69 4.31
CA ASP A 15 13.82 1.29 4.11
C ASP A 15 13.11 1.07 2.76
N VAL A 16 13.12 -0.16 2.28
CA VAL A 16 12.50 -0.53 1.00
C VAL A 16 11.64 -1.76 1.19
N LEU A 17 10.37 -1.66 0.82
CA LEU A 17 9.48 -2.81 0.80
C LEU A 17 9.87 -3.74 -0.34
N TYR A 18 9.65 -5.03 -0.13
CA TYR A 18 9.67 -6.00 -1.20
C TYR A 18 8.45 -6.89 -1.12
N ILE A 19 8.04 -7.38 -2.29
CA ILE A 19 7.14 -8.51 -2.41
C ILE A 19 7.89 -9.65 -3.09
N LYS A 20 7.73 -10.85 -2.55
CA LYS A 20 8.15 -12.11 -3.15
C LYS A 20 6.91 -12.96 -3.37
N VAL A 21 6.75 -13.45 -4.59
CA VAL A 21 5.64 -14.33 -4.96
C VAL A 21 6.22 -15.65 -5.42
N ALA A 22 5.79 -16.75 -4.80
CA ALA A 22 6.10 -18.11 -5.21
C ALA A 22 4.81 -18.79 -5.67
N SER A 23 4.83 -19.34 -6.89
CA SER A 23 3.72 -20.04 -7.52
C SER A 23 4.23 -21.21 -8.36
N ASP A 24 3.33 -21.99 -8.92
CA ASP A 24 3.68 -23.10 -9.82
C ASP A 24 4.42 -22.61 -11.08
N ASN A 25 4.19 -21.35 -11.49
CA ASN A 25 4.87 -20.70 -12.62
C ASN A 25 6.26 -20.14 -12.26
N GLY A 26 6.75 -20.39 -11.05
CA GLY A 26 8.03 -19.92 -10.55
C GLY A 26 7.92 -18.84 -9.48
N THR A 27 9.06 -18.24 -9.18
CA THR A 27 9.22 -17.23 -8.13
C THR A 27 9.70 -15.91 -8.71
N TRP A 28 9.11 -14.80 -8.29
CA TRP A 28 9.59 -13.47 -8.61
C TRP A 28 9.62 -12.57 -7.37
N ARG A 29 10.45 -11.53 -7.43
CA ARG A 29 10.57 -10.49 -6.41
C ARG A 29 10.54 -9.11 -7.05
N ARG A 30 9.86 -8.16 -6.42
CA ARG A 30 9.83 -6.74 -6.79
C ARG A 30 9.93 -5.87 -5.54
N TYR A 31 10.28 -4.62 -5.74
CA TYR A 31 10.51 -3.65 -4.68
C TYR A 31 9.56 -2.46 -4.82
N ALA A 32 9.22 -1.87 -3.69
CA ALA A 32 8.47 -0.63 -3.59
C ALA A 32 9.10 0.25 -2.51
N HIS A 33 9.27 1.53 -2.78
CA HIS A 33 9.82 2.51 -1.86
C HIS A 33 8.74 3.15 -0.98
N SER A 34 7.47 3.21 -1.43
CA SER A 34 6.39 3.85 -0.68
C SER A 34 5.37 2.84 -0.17
N TYR A 35 4.73 2.08 -1.07
CA TYR A 35 3.67 1.14 -0.69
C TYR A 35 3.47 -0.03 -1.64
N ILE A 36 2.83 -1.08 -1.11
CA ILE A 36 2.30 -2.23 -1.83
C ILE A 36 0.80 -2.33 -1.56
N GLY A 37 -0.03 -2.40 -2.60
CA GLY A 37 -1.50 -2.35 -2.49
C GLY A 37 -2.21 -3.53 -3.14
N PHE A 38 -3.29 -3.99 -2.51
CA PHE A 38 -4.22 -5.02 -2.98
C PHE A 38 -5.67 -4.51 -2.91
N GLY A 39 -6.54 -4.98 -3.80
CA GLY A 39 -7.98 -4.69 -3.78
C GLY A 39 -8.38 -3.27 -4.24
N VAL A 40 -7.41 -2.44 -4.64
CA VAL A 40 -7.63 -1.13 -5.27
C VAL A 40 -7.22 -1.28 -6.73
N THR A 41 -8.14 -1.06 -7.68
CA THR A 41 -7.83 -1.31 -9.09
C THR A 41 -6.74 -0.36 -9.60
N PRO A 42 -5.89 -0.81 -10.53
CA PRO A 42 -4.80 -0.03 -11.14
C PRO A 42 -5.24 1.32 -11.73
N GLU A 43 -6.47 1.40 -12.25
CA GLU A 43 -7.02 2.65 -12.78
C GLU A 43 -7.15 3.74 -11.69
N ILE A 44 -7.41 3.33 -10.44
CA ILE A 44 -7.58 4.20 -9.27
C ILE A 44 -6.24 4.76 -8.80
N GLY A 45 -5.17 3.95 -8.83
CA GLY A 45 -3.81 4.38 -8.49
C GLY A 45 -3.29 5.50 -9.40
N ARG A 46 -3.66 5.44 -10.68
CA ARG A 46 -3.33 6.46 -11.69
C ARG A 46 -4.09 7.76 -11.47
N GLU A 47 -5.40 7.68 -11.16
CA GLU A 47 -6.24 8.85 -10.82
C GLU A 47 -5.76 9.55 -9.54
N LEU A 48 -5.33 8.80 -8.51
CA LEU A 48 -4.79 9.35 -7.26
C LEU A 48 -3.43 10.05 -7.44
N THR A 49 -2.61 9.59 -8.38
CA THR A 49 -1.26 10.13 -8.64
C THR A 49 -1.29 11.36 -9.55
N GLN A 50 -2.28 11.45 -10.45
CA GLN A 50 -2.42 12.55 -11.41
C GLN A 50 -3.20 13.77 -10.90
N ALA A 51 -3.83 13.67 -9.73
CA ALA A 51 -4.62 14.77 -9.15
C ALA A 51 -3.74 15.96 -8.73
N GLN A 52 -3.54 16.92 -9.65
CA GLN A 52 -3.22 18.29 -9.28
C GLN A 52 -4.44 18.91 -8.59
N LEU A 53 -4.25 19.34 -7.36
CA LEU A 53 -5.32 19.72 -6.43
C LEU A 53 -6.21 20.83 -6.97
N ASN A 54 -7.49 20.49 -7.19
CA ASN A 54 -8.62 21.38 -7.02
C ASN A 54 -9.72 20.70 -6.17
N LYS A 55 -10.44 21.52 -5.39
CA LYS A 55 -11.03 21.19 -4.08
C LYS A 55 -12.21 20.19 -4.12
N ALA A 56 -12.15 19.24 -3.19
CA ALA A 56 -13.23 18.39 -2.63
C ALA A 56 -13.98 17.39 -3.54
N ASN A 57 -14.32 17.75 -4.79
CA ASN A 57 -15.20 16.91 -5.62
C ASN A 57 -14.50 15.71 -6.28
N GLU A 58 -13.23 15.85 -6.66
CA GLU A 58 -12.46 14.75 -7.29
C GLU A 58 -12.08 13.64 -6.30
N VAL A 59 -11.81 14.00 -5.05
CA VAL A 59 -11.52 13.05 -3.96
C VAL A 59 -12.68 12.07 -3.75
N ILE A 60 -13.92 12.55 -3.87
CA ILE A 60 -15.13 11.73 -3.71
C ILE A 60 -15.28 10.73 -4.86
N ILE A 61 -14.84 11.08 -6.08
CA ILE A 61 -14.96 10.20 -7.26
C ILE A 61 -13.96 9.04 -7.14
N SER A 62 -12.71 9.31 -6.78
CA SER A 62 -11.71 8.25 -6.54
C SER A 62 -12.15 7.31 -5.42
N LEU A 63 -12.76 7.85 -4.35
CA LEU A 63 -13.34 7.06 -3.25
C LEU A 63 -14.59 6.24 -3.63
N LYS A 64 -15.44 6.74 -4.54
CA LYS A 64 -16.56 5.95 -5.09
C LYS A 64 -16.06 4.77 -5.92
N SER A 65 -14.89 4.88 -6.55
CA SER A 65 -14.24 3.76 -7.24
C SER A 65 -13.66 2.73 -6.28
N PHE A 66 -13.15 3.13 -5.11
CA PHE A 66 -12.82 2.21 -4.01
C PHE A 66 -14.05 1.40 -3.56
N LEU A 67 -15.24 2.00 -3.51
CA LEU A 67 -16.50 1.31 -3.19
C LEU A 67 -16.97 0.31 -4.27
N LYS A 68 -16.39 0.34 -5.47
CA LYS A 68 -16.73 -0.54 -6.60
C LYS A 68 -15.80 -1.73 -6.75
N SER A 69 -14.62 -1.73 -6.12
CA SER A 69 -13.75 -2.90 -6.18
C SER A 69 -14.43 -4.09 -5.51
N LYS A 70 -14.23 -5.29 -6.06
CA LYS A 70 -14.74 -6.51 -5.43
C LYS A 70 -13.81 -6.88 -4.28
N PRO A 71 -14.34 -7.31 -3.13
CA PRO A 71 -13.52 -7.94 -2.11
C PRO A 71 -12.71 -9.09 -2.69
N PHE A 72 -11.57 -9.34 -2.09
CA PHE A 72 -10.70 -10.46 -2.42
C PHE A 72 -10.37 -11.26 -1.17
N THR A 73 -10.03 -12.53 -1.40
CA THR A 73 -9.81 -13.48 -0.34
C THR A 73 -8.34 -13.91 -0.31
N ILE A 74 -7.78 -13.93 0.89
CA ILE A 74 -6.45 -14.47 1.17
C ILE A 74 -6.52 -15.52 2.27
N ILE A 75 -5.51 -16.38 2.34
CA ILE A 75 -5.34 -17.34 3.42
C ILE A 75 -4.13 -16.91 4.26
N GLU A 76 -4.37 -16.61 5.54
CA GLU A 76 -3.36 -16.23 6.52
C GLU A 76 -3.40 -17.21 7.68
N GLN A 77 -2.28 -17.84 8.01
CA GLN A 77 -2.20 -18.77 9.15
C GLN A 77 -3.35 -19.82 9.14
N VAL A 78 -3.67 -20.36 7.95
CA VAL A 78 -4.75 -21.34 7.72
C VAL A 78 -6.17 -20.75 7.80
N LYS A 79 -6.34 -19.47 8.14
CA LYS A 79 -7.63 -18.78 8.12
C LYS A 79 -7.87 -18.09 6.78
N THR A 80 -9.05 -18.30 6.24
CA THR A 80 -9.54 -17.58 5.06
C THR A 80 -10.10 -16.24 5.51
N ASN A 81 -9.46 -15.15 5.08
CA ASN A 81 -9.89 -13.78 5.36
C ASN A 81 -10.28 -13.09 4.05
N GLU A 82 -11.37 -12.34 4.10
CA GLU A 82 -11.81 -11.49 3.00
C GLU A 82 -11.50 -10.04 3.33
N TYR A 83 -11.01 -9.30 2.33
CA TYR A 83 -10.67 -7.90 2.44
C TYR A 83 -11.19 -7.13 1.23
N GLN A 84 -11.56 -5.89 1.48
CA GLN A 84 -11.79 -4.93 0.43
C GLN A 84 -10.47 -4.39 -0.13
N SER A 85 -9.51 -4.09 0.74
CA SER A 85 -8.18 -3.61 0.38
C SER A 85 -7.18 -3.96 1.47
N ILE A 86 -5.94 -4.20 1.06
CA ILE A 86 -4.79 -4.21 1.95
C ILE A 86 -3.77 -3.24 1.37
N VAL A 87 -3.33 -2.27 2.16
CA VAL A 87 -2.22 -1.38 1.83
C VAL A 87 -1.11 -1.60 2.84
N ILE A 88 0.09 -1.84 2.34
CA ILE A 88 1.31 -2.00 3.14
C ILE A 88 2.19 -0.80 2.83
N SER A 89 2.58 -0.03 3.84
CA SER A 89 3.28 1.24 3.67
C SER A 89 4.55 1.29 4.50
N ASN A 90 5.59 1.90 3.93
CA ASN A 90 6.81 2.30 4.64
C ASN A 90 6.85 3.81 4.94
N ILE A 91 5.86 4.56 4.46
CA ILE A 91 5.77 6.01 4.65
C ILE A 91 4.56 6.39 5.49
N ALA A 92 4.76 7.36 6.40
CA ALA A 92 3.72 7.91 7.28
C ALA A 92 2.56 8.54 6.54
N LYS A 93 2.82 8.99 5.32
CA LYS A 93 1.89 9.84 4.59
C LYS A 93 1.88 9.43 3.13
N MET A 94 0.92 8.59 2.79
CA MET A 94 0.40 8.54 1.42
C MET A 94 -0.35 9.85 1.12
N SER A 95 -0.62 10.10 -0.16
CA SER A 95 -1.19 11.33 -0.74
C SER A 95 -2.31 11.99 0.10
N LYS A 96 -2.60 13.27 -0.18
CA LYS A 96 -3.47 14.22 0.57
C LYS A 96 -4.89 13.74 0.98
N VAL A 97 -5.28 12.49 0.72
CA VAL A 97 -6.60 11.90 0.91
C VAL A 97 -6.62 10.76 1.96
N LEU A 98 -5.52 10.03 2.15
CA LEU A 98 -5.43 8.89 3.08
C LEU A 98 -4.24 9.12 4.00
N GLY A 99 -4.44 9.91 5.05
CA GLY A 99 -3.45 10.06 6.11
C GLY A 99 -3.22 8.71 6.77
N LEU A 100 -2.03 8.15 6.63
CA LEU A 100 -1.60 6.98 7.41
C LEU A 100 -0.92 7.47 8.69
N ALA A 101 -0.63 6.54 9.59
CA ALA A 101 -0.37 6.81 11.01
C ALA A 101 0.64 7.95 11.27
N LYS A 102 0.33 8.77 12.29
CA LYS A 102 1.09 9.97 12.67
C LYS A 102 2.55 9.70 13.09
N ASP A 103 2.89 8.45 13.41
CA ASP A 103 4.13 8.07 14.09
C ASP A 103 5.02 7.09 13.30
N SER A 104 4.76 6.79 12.02
CA SER A 104 5.62 5.82 11.31
C SER A 104 6.96 6.45 10.92
N THR A 105 8.02 5.65 10.97
CA THR A 105 9.39 6.09 10.66
C THR A 105 9.91 5.34 9.45
N VAL A 106 10.34 6.06 8.40
CA VAL A 106 10.79 5.47 7.10
C VAL A 106 12.08 4.64 7.16
N ASN A 107 12.63 4.41 8.35
CA ASN A 107 13.93 3.75 8.55
C ASN A 107 14.04 2.92 9.84
N ASP A 108 12.91 2.46 10.37
CA ASP A 108 12.82 1.67 11.61
C ASP A 108 12.84 0.14 11.39
N GLY A 109 12.87 -0.31 10.13
CA GLY A 109 12.85 -1.72 9.74
C GLY A 109 11.45 -2.34 9.81
N LEU A 110 10.40 -1.55 9.92
CA LEU A 110 9.02 -2.00 10.01
C LEU A 110 8.16 -1.38 8.91
N PHE A 111 6.99 -1.97 8.69
CA PHE A 111 5.95 -1.38 7.87
C PHE A 111 4.58 -1.54 8.50
N GLU A 112 3.68 -0.65 8.11
CA GLU A 112 2.30 -0.63 8.54
C GLU A 112 1.39 -1.31 7.52
N ILE A 113 0.47 -2.14 8.02
CA ILE A 113 -0.57 -2.80 7.25
C ILE A 113 -1.90 -2.14 7.57
N PHE A 114 -2.58 -1.67 6.52
CA PHE A 114 -3.93 -1.11 6.56
C PHE A 114 -4.85 -2.08 5.81
N ALA A 115 -5.48 -2.97 6.56
CA ALA A 115 -6.42 -3.95 6.03
C ALA A 115 -7.85 -3.46 6.23
N LEU A 116 -8.58 -3.24 5.13
CA LEU A 116 -9.98 -2.85 5.13
C LEU A 116 -10.86 -4.09 4.94
N PRO A 117 -11.73 -4.43 5.91
CA PRO A 117 -12.69 -5.52 5.75
C PRO A 117 -13.71 -5.23 4.63
N PRO A 118 -14.38 -6.26 4.11
CA PRO A 118 -15.47 -6.09 3.15
C PRO A 118 -16.63 -5.29 3.78
N GLY A 119 -17.30 -4.49 2.96
CA GLY A 119 -18.54 -3.80 3.36
C GLY A 119 -18.57 -2.32 3.01
N LYS A 120 -19.59 -1.90 2.26
CA LYS A 120 -19.73 -0.52 1.75
C LYS A 120 -19.95 0.52 2.85
N ALA A 121 -20.68 0.17 3.91
CA ALA A 121 -20.92 1.08 5.03
C ALA A 121 -19.65 1.33 5.86
N PHE A 122 -18.85 0.29 6.09
CA PHE A 122 -17.56 0.40 6.78
C PHE A 122 -16.58 1.27 5.98
N MET A 123 -16.48 1.02 4.67
CA MET A 123 -15.66 1.85 3.77
C MET A 123 -16.00 3.33 3.83
N LEU A 124 -17.29 3.68 3.83
CA LEU A 124 -17.72 5.08 3.89
C LEU A 124 -17.32 5.74 5.23
N GLY A 125 -17.43 5.01 6.34
CA GLY A 125 -16.97 5.49 7.65
C GLY A 125 -15.44 5.67 7.72
N VAL A 126 -14.68 4.74 7.14
CA VAL A 126 -13.21 4.78 7.03
C VAL A 126 -12.76 6.00 6.24
N ILE A 127 -13.44 6.27 5.12
CA ILE A 127 -13.23 7.44 4.26
C ILE A 127 -13.43 8.76 5.02
N VAL A 128 -14.53 8.88 5.76
CA VAL A 128 -14.84 10.11 6.51
C VAL A 128 -13.83 10.30 7.65
N LYS A 129 -13.45 9.21 8.31
CA LYS A 129 -12.46 9.22 9.40
C LYS A 129 -11.04 9.49 8.90
N SER A 130 -10.66 8.99 7.73
CA SER A 130 -9.33 9.22 7.14
C SER A 130 -9.13 10.68 6.76
N ALA A 131 -10.17 11.34 6.28
CA ALA A 131 -10.15 12.76 5.92
C ALA A 131 -10.04 13.70 7.15
N THR A 132 -10.43 13.23 8.34
CA THR A 132 -10.53 14.04 9.56
C THR A 132 -9.45 13.73 10.60
N VAL A 133 -9.12 12.45 10.80
CA VAL A 133 -8.25 11.98 11.90
C VAL A 133 -7.10 11.09 11.41
N GLY A 134 -7.09 10.72 10.12
CA GLY A 134 -6.18 9.70 9.58
C GLY A 134 -6.61 8.27 9.91
N LEU A 135 -6.03 7.31 9.19
CA LEU A 135 -6.25 5.88 9.37
C LEU A 135 -5.23 5.29 10.34
N ARG A 136 -5.71 4.46 11.25
CA ARG A 136 -4.85 3.61 12.07
C ARG A 136 -4.54 2.33 11.29
N TYR A 137 -3.29 1.90 11.33
CA TYR A 137 -2.91 0.60 10.82
C TYR A 137 -3.53 -0.49 11.68
N THR A 138 -3.83 -1.63 11.08
CA THR A 138 -4.28 -2.83 11.80
C THR A 138 -3.11 -3.60 12.39
N LYS A 139 -1.93 -3.53 11.77
CA LYS A 139 -0.71 -4.21 12.22
C LYS A 139 0.54 -3.44 11.80
N GLN A 140 1.59 -3.47 12.62
CA GLN A 140 2.95 -3.05 12.27
C GLN A 140 3.87 -4.28 12.39
N THR A 141 4.70 -4.55 11.39
CA THR A 141 5.54 -5.75 11.33
C THR A 141 6.65 -5.59 10.28
N ASP A 142 7.67 -6.43 10.32
CA ASP A 142 8.74 -6.55 9.32
C ASP A 142 8.45 -7.57 8.20
N LYS A 143 7.40 -8.37 8.38
CA LYS A 143 7.04 -9.48 7.49
C LYS A 143 5.55 -9.80 7.51
N TYR A 144 5.00 -9.96 6.33
CA TYR A 144 3.60 -10.33 6.13
C TYR A 144 3.48 -11.42 5.07
N VAL A 145 2.81 -12.51 5.41
CA VAL A 145 2.75 -13.72 4.57
C VAL A 145 1.31 -14.19 4.46
N PHE A 146 0.88 -14.41 3.23
CA PHE A 146 -0.45 -14.95 2.94
C PHE A 146 -0.45 -15.72 1.62
N LYS A 147 -1.51 -16.48 1.37
CA LYS A 147 -1.75 -17.15 0.08
C LYS A 147 -2.90 -16.48 -0.66
N THR A 148 -2.76 -16.25 -1.95
CA THR A 148 -3.89 -15.82 -2.78
C THR A 148 -4.86 -16.97 -3.00
N VAL A 149 -6.16 -16.70 -2.93
CA VAL A 149 -7.19 -17.69 -3.32
C VAL A 149 -7.44 -17.64 -4.82
N ASN A 150 -7.68 -16.43 -5.34
CA ASN A 150 -7.88 -16.17 -6.76
C ASN A 150 -6.70 -15.37 -7.34
N LYS A 151 -6.66 -15.22 -8.67
CA LYS A 151 -5.75 -14.28 -9.32
C LYS A 151 -5.98 -12.88 -8.72
N GLN A 152 -4.91 -12.24 -8.26
CA GLN A 152 -4.99 -11.01 -7.51
C GLN A 152 -4.02 -9.97 -8.09
N PRO A 153 -4.50 -8.81 -8.57
CA PRO A 153 -3.60 -7.72 -8.92
C PRO A 153 -2.95 -7.14 -7.65
N VAL A 154 -1.69 -6.73 -7.79
CA VAL A 154 -0.92 -6.01 -6.79
C VAL A 154 -0.32 -4.76 -7.42
N GLN A 155 -0.34 -3.66 -6.67
CA GLN A 155 0.26 -2.39 -7.07
C GLN A 155 1.48 -2.09 -6.22
N LEU A 156 2.58 -1.67 -6.86
CA LEU A 156 3.84 -1.27 -6.24
C LEU A 156 4.16 0.15 -6.73
N ASP A 157 4.00 1.15 -5.88
CA ASP A 157 4.25 2.57 -6.18
C ASP A 157 3.62 3.11 -7.48
N GLY A 158 2.55 2.48 -8.00
CA GLY A 158 1.91 2.86 -9.26
C GLY A 158 2.00 1.81 -10.37
N GLU A 159 3.00 0.92 -10.31
CA GLU A 159 3.13 -0.20 -11.25
C GLU A 159 2.28 -1.38 -10.80
N VAL A 160 1.67 -2.08 -11.75
CA VAL A 160 0.73 -3.16 -11.45
C VAL A 160 1.21 -4.49 -12.00
N PHE A 161 1.11 -5.51 -11.16
CA PHE A 161 1.46 -6.88 -11.46
C PHE A 161 0.29 -7.80 -11.14
N ASP A 162 0.25 -8.93 -11.83
CA ASP A 162 -0.72 -9.98 -11.57
C ASP A 162 -0.09 -11.09 -10.72
N ILE A 163 -0.69 -11.37 -9.56
CA ILE A 163 -0.35 -12.54 -8.75
C ILE A 163 -1.27 -13.70 -9.14
N PRO A 164 -0.72 -14.88 -9.50
CA PRO A 164 -1.54 -16.06 -9.77
C PRO A 164 -2.42 -16.45 -8.58
N ALA A 165 -3.47 -17.22 -8.83
CA ALA A 165 -4.20 -17.92 -7.77
C ALA A 165 -3.27 -18.90 -7.06
N ASN A 166 -3.57 -19.22 -5.79
CA ASN A 166 -2.84 -20.22 -5.00
C ASN A 166 -1.34 -19.90 -4.80
N ALA A 167 -0.94 -18.64 -4.96
CA ALA A 167 0.46 -18.21 -4.82
C ALA A 167 0.76 -17.83 -3.37
N LEU A 168 1.95 -18.21 -2.89
CA LEU A 168 2.48 -17.75 -1.61
C LEU A 168 3.10 -16.36 -1.79
N VAL A 169 2.53 -15.38 -1.10
CA VAL A 169 2.99 -13.99 -1.11
C VAL A 169 3.71 -13.70 0.21
N THR A 170 4.91 -13.17 0.12
CA THR A 170 5.67 -12.64 1.26
C THR A 170 6.00 -11.19 0.98
N VAL A 171 5.47 -10.30 1.80
CA VAL A 171 5.88 -8.91 1.87
C VAL A 171 6.86 -8.77 3.03
N GLY A 172 7.97 -8.07 2.78
CA GLY A 172 8.97 -7.77 3.80
C GLY A 172 9.60 -6.41 3.54
N ILE A 173 10.59 -6.09 4.34
CA ILE A 173 11.30 -4.81 4.27
C ILE A 173 12.81 -5.01 4.37
N GLU A 174 13.56 -4.24 3.60
CA GLU A 174 15.01 -4.15 3.66
C GLU A 174 15.41 -2.81 4.27
N GLN A 175 16.06 -2.87 5.43
CA GLN A 175 16.34 -1.68 6.22
C GLN A 175 17.43 -0.82 5.57
N ARG A 176 17.17 0.48 5.43
CA ARG A 176 18.10 1.53 4.96
C ARG A 176 18.74 1.22 3.60
N ASN A 177 18.04 0.48 2.74
CA ASN A 177 18.61 0.00 1.48
C ASN A 177 18.52 1.03 0.33
N LEU A 178 17.72 2.09 0.47
CA LEU A 178 17.60 3.14 -0.54
C LEU A 178 18.14 4.48 -0.02
N ALA A 179 19.15 5.01 -0.70
CA ALA A 179 19.67 6.35 -0.45
C ALA A 179 18.81 7.41 -1.15
N CYS A 180 18.24 8.33 -0.38
CA CYS A 180 17.44 9.44 -0.87
C CYS A 180 18.12 10.77 -0.53
N ILE A 181 17.99 11.75 -1.42
CA ILE A 181 18.37 13.14 -1.13
C ILE A 181 17.20 13.77 -0.38
N VAL A 182 17.49 14.35 0.79
CA VAL A 182 16.49 14.98 1.68
C VAL A 182 16.79 16.45 1.90
#